data_AF-A0A0S4IL65-F1
#
_entry.id   AF-A0A0S4IL65-F1
#
_cell.length_a   1.000
_cell.length_b   1.000
_cell.length_c   1.000
_cell.angle_alpha   90.00
_cell.angle_beta   90.00
_cell.angle_gamma   90.00
#
_symmetry.space_group_name_H-M   'P 1'
#
loop_
_entity.id
_entity.type
_entity.pdbx_description
1 polymer ?
#
loop_
_entity_poly.entity_id
_entity_poly.type
_entity_poly.pdbx_seq_one_letter_code
_entity_poly.pdbx_strand_id
1 'polypeptide(L)'
;MPRKPCERCSVNAASLKRPRNGMLLCQPCFFELFEEETHETIVSNQLFQRGDRVACGASGGKDSTVLMHLMKTLNERHDYGLELILVSIDEGIVGYRDDSLKTVHRNSDHYGLPLHILSYKDIYGWSMDEIVAAIGTKSNCTFCGVFRRQALDRGATLVGANKIVTGHNADDTAETILMNILRSDAPRLSRCVNVSTGGSEGMIPRAKPLKYAYEKEIVLYAHFKKLDYFTTECTYSKEAFRGNARTLLKDLEALRPRCVTDIIYSGENLPVQGSVGSQNALVERHCAKCGYITSQDLCRACVLLDSLNKGQAQIALRTTMGTIQHTPVPTADTGRSSEKGTGCACNVAKCES
;
A
#
# COMPACT_ATOMS: atom_id res chain seq x y z
N MET A 1 0.15 -35.61 -20.74
CA MET A 1 -0.10 -36.12 -19.37
C MET A 1 -1.47 -35.66 -18.92
N PRO A 2 -2.31 -36.52 -18.32
CA PRO A 2 -3.58 -36.10 -17.74
C PRO A 2 -3.32 -35.07 -16.63
N ARG A 3 -4.14 -34.02 -16.56
CA ARG A 3 -4.04 -33.02 -15.50
C ARG A 3 -4.36 -33.69 -14.17
N LYS A 4 -3.53 -33.43 -13.15
CA LYS A 4 -3.76 -33.91 -11.78
C LYS A 4 -5.13 -33.41 -11.27
N PRO A 5 -5.84 -34.17 -10.43
CA PRO A 5 -7.09 -33.71 -9.82
C PRO A 5 -6.84 -32.51 -8.90
N CYS A 6 -7.87 -31.69 -8.71
CA CYS A 6 -7.87 -30.59 -7.75
C CYS A 6 -7.73 -31.14 -6.33
N GLU A 7 -6.79 -30.61 -5.56
CA GLU A 7 -6.52 -31.04 -4.18
C GLU A 7 -7.63 -30.67 -3.19
N ARG A 8 -8.54 -29.76 -3.54
CA ARG A 8 -9.68 -29.36 -2.68
C ARG A 8 -10.93 -30.22 -2.90
N CYS A 9 -11.39 -30.35 -4.14
CA CYS A 9 -12.64 -31.06 -4.42
C CYS A 9 -12.44 -32.49 -4.92
N SER A 10 -11.24 -32.87 -5.35
CA SER A 10 -10.92 -34.19 -5.92
C SER A 10 -11.74 -34.62 -7.15
N VAL A 11 -12.66 -33.78 -7.63
CA VAL A 11 -13.55 -34.06 -8.76
C VAL A 11 -13.03 -33.42 -10.05
N ASN A 12 -12.74 -32.12 -10.00
CA ASN A 12 -12.32 -31.37 -11.19
C ASN A 12 -10.82 -31.51 -11.43
N ALA A 13 -10.40 -31.45 -12.70
CA ALA A 13 -8.98 -31.33 -13.03
C ALA A 13 -8.41 -29.99 -12.54
N ALA A 14 -7.20 -30.02 -11.97
CA ALA A 14 -6.51 -28.80 -11.57
C ALA A 14 -6.18 -27.93 -12.80
N SER A 15 -6.41 -26.64 -12.67
CA SER A 15 -6.18 -25.63 -13.70
C SER A 15 -5.10 -24.62 -13.31
N LEU A 16 -4.75 -24.53 -12.03
CA LEU A 16 -3.72 -23.63 -11.52
C LEU A 16 -2.98 -24.25 -10.33
N LYS A 17 -1.76 -23.77 -10.10
CA LYS A 17 -0.99 -24.00 -8.87
C LYS A 17 -1.08 -22.72 -8.04
N ARG A 18 -1.61 -22.80 -6.82
CA ARG A 18 -1.84 -21.64 -5.97
C ARG A 18 -0.51 -20.98 -5.59
N PRO A 19 -0.30 -19.68 -5.87
CA PRO A 19 0.95 -18.98 -5.58
C PRO A 19 1.41 -19.07 -4.12
N ARG A 20 0.49 -18.90 -3.15
CA ARG A 20 0.82 -18.82 -1.73
C ARG A 20 1.41 -20.11 -1.14
N ASN A 21 0.91 -21.27 -1.54
CA ASN A 21 1.22 -22.55 -0.88
C ASN A 21 1.46 -23.73 -1.83
N GLY A 22 1.34 -23.53 -3.14
CA GLY A 22 1.59 -24.54 -4.15
C GLY A 22 0.47 -25.55 -4.39
N MET A 23 -0.69 -25.41 -3.75
CA MET A 23 -1.83 -26.33 -3.88
C MET A 23 -2.41 -26.30 -5.30
N LEU A 24 -2.68 -27.46 -5.89
CA LEU A 24 -3.29 -27.59 -7.21
C LEU A 24 -4.82 -27.44 -7.13
N LEU A 25 -5.35 -26.44 -7.81
CA LEU A 25 -6.76 -26.05 -7.74
C LEU A 25 -7.43 -26.01 -9.11
N CYS A 26 -8.71 -26.39 -9.18
CA CYS A 26 -9.58 -25.99 -10.27
C CYS A 26 -10.07 -24.53 -10.06
N GLN A 27 -10.57 -23.88 -11.11
CA GLN A 27 -11.02 -22.48 -11.04
C GLN A 27 -12.14 -22.25 -9.99
N PRO A 28 -13.22 -23.06 -9.92
CA PRO A 28 -14.25 -22.85 -8.90
C PRO A 28 -13.72 -22.91 -7.47
N CYS A 29 -12.92 -23.94 -7.16
CA CYS A 29 -12.31 -24.09 -5.83
C CYS A 29 -11.40 -22.91 -5.48
N PHE A 30 -10.69 -22.33 -6.46
CA PHE A 30 -9.86 -21.16 -6.26
C PHE A 30 -10.70 -19.90 -5.98
N PHE A 31 -11.78 -19.68 -6.72
CA PHE A 31 -12.69 -18.56 -6.46
C PHE A 31 -13.28 -18.62 -5.06
N GLU A 32 -13.82 -19.77 -4.68
CA GLU A 32 -14.38 -19.97 -3.33
C GLU A 32 -13.34 -19.71 -2.25
N LEU A 33 -12.11 -20.24 -2.40
CA LEU A 33 -11.03 -20.02 -1.42
C LEU A 33 -10.68 -18.54 -1.31
N PHE A 34 -10.48 -17.87 -2.44
CA PHE A 34 -10.02 -16.49 -2.49
C PHE A 34 -11.08 -15.51 -1.95
N GLU A 35 -12.34 -15.76 -2.30
CA GLU A 35 -13.49 -15.00 -1.82
C GLU A 35 -13.72 -15.25 -0.32
N GLU A 36 -13.64 -16.50 0.15
CA GLU A 36 -13.80 -16.85 1.57
C GLU A 36 -12.68 -16.27 2.45
N GLU A 37 -11.41 -16.37 2.04
CA GLU A 37 -10.30 -15.79 2.80
C GLU A 37 -10.40 -14.25 2.89
N THR A 38 -10.97 -13.61 1.86
CA THR A 38 -11.28 -12.18 1.89
C THR A 38 -12.44 -11.89 2.85
N HIS A 39 -13.49 -12.72 2.85
CA HIS A 39 -14.60 -12.65 3.82
C HIS A 39 -14.10 -12.81 5.25
N GLU A 40 -13.29 -13.82 5.53
CA GLU A 40 -12.65 -14.05 6.82
C GLU A 40 -11.83 -12.83 7.26
N THR A 41 -11.05 -12.23 6.36
CA THR A 41 -10.29 -11.00 6.65
C THR A 41 -11.22 -9.85 7.06
N ILE A 42 -12.36 -9.70 6.38
CA ILE A 42 -13.36 -8.66 6.69
C ILE A 42 -13.99 -8.89 8.07
N VAL A 43 -14.46 -10.11 8.34
CA VAL A 43 -15.23 -10.45 9.55
C VAL A 43 -14.33 -10.51 10.78
N SER A 44 -13.19 -11.21 10.70
CA SER A 44 -12.25 -11.36 11.84
C SER A 44 -11.69 -10.03 12.34
N ASN A 45 -11.61 -9.03 11.46
CA ASN A 45 -11.13 -7.68 11.79
C ASN A 45 -12.24 -6.65 11.96
N GLN A 46 -13.52 -7.08 11.93
CA GLN A 46 -14.69 -6.23 12.10
C GLN A 46 -14.62 -4.95 11.24
N LEU A 47 -14.25 -5.10 9.96
CA LEU A 47 -13.92 -3.94 9.11
C LEU A 47 -15.12 -3.01 8.87
N PHE A 48 -16.33 -3.56 8.89
CA PHE A 48 -17.57 -2.85 8.56
C PHE A 48 -18.69 -3.16 9.55
N GLN A 49 -19.66 -2.26 9.59
CA GLN A 49 -20.96 -2.43 10.24
C GLN A 49 -22.07 -2.30 9.19
N ARG A 50 -23.20 -2.95 9.44
CA ARG A 50 -24.37 -2.83 8.56
C ARG A 50 -24.82 -1.37 8.49
N GLY A 51 -25.11 -0.88 7.28
CA GLY A 51 -25.44 0.52 7.05
C GLY A 51 -24.22 1.42 6.83
N ASP A 52 -23.00 0.90 6.91
CA ASP A 52 -21.81 1.66 6.53
C ASP A 52 -21.88 2.09 5.05
N ARG A 53 -21.53 3.35 4.81
CA ARG A 53 -21.34 3.91 3.48
C ARG A 53 -19.86 3.90 3.15
N VAL A 54 -19.47 3.03 2.22
CA VAL A 54 -18.08 2.65 1.96
C VAL A 54 -17.59 3.24 0.64
N ALA A 55 -16.63 4.16 0.73
CA ALA A 55 -15.90 4.70 -0.41
C ALA A 55 -14.81 3.72 -0.88
N CYS A 56 -15.04 3.07 -2.02
CA CYS A 56 -14.10 2.21 -2.69
C CYS A 56 -13.15 3.03 -3.57
N GLY A 57 -11.87 3.09 -3.21
CA GLY A 57 -10.84 3.74 -4.01
C GLY A 57 -10.64 3.04 -5.35
N ALA A 58 -11.08 3.65 -6.45
CA ALA A 58 -11.06 3.08 -7.78
C ALA A 58 -9.93 3.70 -8.63
N SER A 59 -8.82 2.98 -8.79
CA SER A 59 -7.73 3.41 -9.69
C SER A 59 -7.89 2.88 -11.11
N GLY A 60 -8.79 1.93 -11.36
CA GLY A 60 -8.95 1.25 -12.65
C GLY A 60 -7.92 0.13 -12.88
N GLY A 61 -6.93 -0.01 -12.00
CA GLY A 61 -5.98 -1.11 -12.02
C GLY A 61 -6.54 -2.40 -11.41
N LYS A 62 -5.84 -3.52 -11.67
CA LYS A 62 -6.24 -4.89 -11.28
C LYS A 62 -6.71 -5.00 -9.82
N ASP A 63 -5.95 -4.45 -8.87
CA ASP A 63 -6.22 -4.66 -7.44
C ASP A 63 -7.48 -3.91 -7.00
N SER A 64 -7.70 -2.69 -7.51
CA SER A 64 -8.92 -1.93 -7.23
C SER A 64 -10.15 -2.54 -7.90
N THR A 65 -10.01 -3.10 -9.10
CA THR A 65 -11.10 -3.79 -9.81
C THR A 65 -11.48 -5.08 -9.10
N VAL A 66 -10.51 -5.90 -8.67
CA VAL A 66 -10.76 -7.12 -7.89
C VAL A 66 -11.38 -6.79 -6.54
N LEU A 67 -10.87 -5.77 -5.84
CA LEU A 67 -11.46 -5.32 -4.59
C LEU A 67 -12.93 -4.94 -4.77
N MET A 68 -13.26 -4.12 -5.77
CA MET A 68 -14.63 -3.70 -6.05
C MET A 68 -15.53 -4.90 -6.34
N HIS A 69 -15.08 -5.81 -7.21
CA HIS A 69 -15.81 -7.04 -7.53
C HIS A 69 -16.09 -7.88 -6.27
N LEU A 70 -15.08 -8.07 -5.40
CA LEU A 70 -15.21 -8.82 -4.16
C LEU A 70 -16.14 -8.13 -3.17
N MET A 71 -15.99 -6.82 -2.98
CA MET A 71 -16.85 -6.04 -2.08
C MET A 71 -18.32 -6.17 -2.50
N LYS A 72 -18.62 -6.06 -3.80
CA LYS A 72 -19.98 -6.26 -4.33
C LYS A 72 -20.47 -7.69 -4.12
N THR A 73 -19.68 -8.68 -4.55
CA THR A 73 -20.02 -10.11 -4.45
C THR A 73 -20.25 -10.56 -3.01
N LEU A 74 -19.37 -10.17 -2.08
CA LEU A 74 -19.46 -10.56 -0.68
C LEU A 74 -20.57 -9.81 0.06
N ASN A 75 -20.79 -8.52 -0.27
CA ASN A 75 -21.91 -7.75 0.30
C ASN A 75 -23.26 -8.40 -0.04
N GLU A 76 -23.43 -8.89 -1.27
CA GLU A 76 -24.64 -9.61 -1.70
C GLU A 76 -24.73 -11.02 -1.11
N ARG A 77 -23.64 -11.79 -1.18
CA ARG A 77 -23.63 -13.19 -0.72
C ARG A 77 -23.85 -13.32 0.79
N HIS A 78 -23.24 -12.44 1.58
CA HIS A 78 -23.26 -12.51 3.04
C HIS A 78 -24.16 -11.45 3.68
N ASP A 79 -24.89 -10.67 2.88
CA ASP A 79 -25.81 -9.62 3.33
C ASP A 79 -25.16 -8.66 4.35
N TYR A 80 -23.98 -8.11 4.01
CA TYR A 80 -23.33 -7.13 4.90
C TYR A 80 -24.16 -5.85 5.05
N GLY A 81 -25.00 -5.52 4.06
CA GLY A 81 -25.83 -4.31 4.05
C GLY A 81 -25.03 -3.02 3.93
N LEU A 82 -23.95 -3.04 3.14
CA LEU A 82 -23.10 -1.88 2.86
C LEU A 82 -23.63 -1.08 1.67
N GLU A 83 -23.56 0.24 1.76
CA GLU A 83 -23.73 1.13 0.61
C GLU A 83 -22.35 1.38 -0.03
N LEU A 84 -22.11 0.79 -1.20
CA LEU A 84 -20.83 0.88 -1.90
C LEU A 84 -20.84 2.03 -2.91
N ILE A 85 -19.83 2.91 -2.84
CA ILE A 85 -19.63 4.02 -3.77
C ILE A 85 -18.18 4.07 -4.25
N LEU A 86 -17.96 4.30 -5.54
CA LEU A 86 -16.63 4.42 -6.13
C LEU A 86 -16.13 5.87 -6.00
N VAL A 87 -14.89 6.02 -5.55
CA VAL A 87 -14.19 7.30 -5.56
C VAL A 87 -12.89 7.15 -6.34
N SER A 88 -12.74 7.91 -7.42
CA SER A 88 -11.53 7.94 -8.25
C SER A 88 -10.87 9.30 -8.21
N ILE A 89 -9.54 9.32 -8.22
CA ILE A 89 -8.74 10.55 -8.16
C ILE A 89 -7.98 10.71 -9.46
N ASP A 90 -8.33 11.68 -10.29
CA ASP A 90 -7.58 12.02 -11.50
C ASP A 90 -6.35 12.85 -11.13
N GLU A 91 -5.18 12.24 -11.19
CA GLU A 91 -3.92 12.95 -10.96
C GLU A 91 -3.50 13.85 -12.13
N GLY A 92 -4.14 13.75 -13.30
CA GLY A 92 -3.81 14.51 -14.49
C GLY A 92 -2.46 14.11 -15.10
N ILE A 93 -2.28 12.80 -15.33
CA ILE A 93 -1.13 12.23 -16.05
C ILE A 93 -1.59 11.80 -17.44
N VAL A 94 -1.16 12.54 -18.46
CA VAL A 94 -1.57 12.32 -19.85
C VAL A 94 -1.12 10.96 -20.36
N GLY A 95 -2.02 10.26 -21.06
CA GLY A 95 -1.75 8.91 -21.61
C GLY A 95 -1.71 7.80 -20.56
N TYR A 96 -2.01 8.12 -19.30
CA TYR A 96 -2.15 7.15 -18.21
C TYR A 96 -3.55 7.23 -17.58
N ARG A 97 -3.94 8.40 -17.06
CA ARG A 97 -5.25 8.52 -16.38
C ARG A 97 -6.43 8.56 -17.33
N ASP A 98 -6.25 9.05 -18.55
CA ASP A 98 -7.31 9.09 -19.56
C ASP A 98 -7.93 7.70 -19.81
N ASP A 99 -7.09 6.69 -20.02
CA ASP A 99 -7.54 5.32 -20.32
C ASP A 99 -7.95 4.55 -19.05
N SER A 100 -7.27 4.85 -17.96
CA SER A 100 -7.59 4.30 -16.64
C SER A 100 -8.98 4.73 -16.17
N LEU A 101 -9.36 6.00 -16.34
CA LEU A 101 -10.68 6.52 -15.99
C LEU A 101 -11.80 5.95 -16.87
N LYS A 102 -11.56 5.72 -18.17
CA LYS A 102 -12.53 4.99 -19.03
C LYS A 102 -12.85 3.61 -18.45
N THR A 103 -11.84 2.91 -17.93
CA THR A 103 -12.04 1.61 -17.28
C THR A 103 -12.84 1.75 -15.98
N VAL A 104 -12.56 2.79 -15.18
CA VAL A 104 -13.35 3.07 -13.96
C VAL A 104 -14.82 3.38 -14.28
N HIS A 105 -15.11 4.11 -15.34
CA HIS A 105 -16.48 4.35 -15.81
C HIS A 105 -17.19 3.05 -16.20
N ARG A 106 -16.56 2.22 -17.06
CA ARG A 106 -17.14 0.91 -17.44
C ARG A 106 -17.40 0.02 -16.24
N ASN A 107 -16.50 0.06 -15.25
CA ASN A 107 -16.68 -0.65 -13.99
C ASN A 107 -17.89 -0.13 -13.19
N SER A 108 -18.03 1.19 -13.05
CA SER A 108 -19.20 1.82 -12.41
C SER A 108 -20.50 1.36 -13.06
N ASP A 109 -20.57 1.38 -14.39
CA ASP A 109 -21.75 0.97 -15.17
C ASP A 109 -22.03 -0.53 -15.01
N HIS A 110 -20.99 -1.37 -15.13
CA HIS A 110 -21.13 -2.83 -15.06
C HIS A 110 -21.63 -3.31 -13.70
N TYR A 111 -21.13 -2.72 -12.61
CA TYR A 111 -21.50 -3.12 -11.24
C TYR A 111 -22.68 -2.33 -10.67
N GLY A 112 -23.18 -1.32 -11.39
CA GLY A 112 -24.25 -0.44 -10.93
C GLY A 112 -23.88 0.34 -9.67
N LEU A 113 -22.61 0.74 -9.53
CA LEU A 113 -22.10 1.45 -8.36
C LEU A 113 -21.90 2.93 -8.70
N PRO A 114 -22.41 3.88 -7.89
CA PRO A 114 -22.18 5.30 -8.13
C PRO A 114 -20.68 5.63 -8.16
N LEU A 115 -20.28 6.56 -9.02
CA LEU A 115 -18.90 6.98 -9.18
C LEU A 115 -18.76 8.48 -8.97
N HIS A 116 -17.82 8.86 -8.12
CA HIS A 116 -17.41 10.24 -7.90
C HIS A 116 -15.92 10.40 -8.26
N ILE A 117 -15.61 11.35 -9.14
CA ILE A 117 -14.25 11.63 -9.61
C ILE A 117 -13.83 13.01 -9.11
N LEU A 118 -12.63 13.10 -8.55
CA LEU A 118 -12.00 14.38 -8.22
C LEU A 118 -10.67 14.49 -8.96
N SER A 119 -10.32 15.68 -9.44
CA SER A 119 -9.03 15.91 -10.09
C SER A 119 -8.06 16.66 -9.18
N TYR A 120 -6.76 16.40 -9.32
CA TYR A 120 -5.74 17.21 -8.67
C TYR A 120 -5.79 18.67 -9.13
N LYS A 121 -6.13 18.89 -10.41
CA LYS A 121 -6.24 20.24 -10.96
C LYS A 121 -7.29 21.06 -10.21
N ASP A 122 -8.44 20.47 -9.90
CA ASP A 122 -9.52 21.15 -9.19
C ASP A 122 -9.20 21.31 -7.70
N ILE A 123 -8.62 20.27 -7.07
CA ILE A 123 -8.39 20.26 -5.61
C ILE A 123 -7.20 21.13 -5.22
N TYR A 124 -6.14 21.14 -6.04
CA TYR A 124 -4.84 21.71 -5.70
C TYR A 124 -4.38 22.80 -6.68
N GLY A 125 -5.01 22.95 -7.85
CA GLY A 125 -4.56 23.86 -8.91
C GLY A 125 -3.42 23.30 -9.78
N TRP A 126 -2.97 22.07 -9.49
CA TRP A 126 -1.82 21.41 -10.12
C TRP A 126 -2.20 20.02 -10.61
N SER A 127 -1.81 19.65 -11.83
CA SER A 127 -1.75 18.24 -12.25
C SER A 127 -0.40 17.61 -11.86
N MET A 128 -0.31 16.27 -11.91
CA MET A 128 0.97 15.59 -11.72
C MET A 128 1.96 15.91 -12.82
N ASP A 129 1.52 16.09 -14.07
CA ASP A 129 2.41 16.50 -15.17
C ASP A 129 3.01 17.89 -14.90
N GLU A 130 2.21 18.85 -14.40
CA GLU A 130 2.68 20.19 -14.02
C GLU A 130 3.65 20.13 -12.83
N ILE A 131 3.37 19.27 -11.83
CA ILE A 131 4.27 19.06 -10.69
C ILE A 131 5.61 18.50 -11.17
N VAL A 132 5.61 17.48 -12.01
CA VAL A 132 6.84 16.88 -12.54
C VAL A 132 7.61 17.88 -13.40
N ALA A 133 6.94 18.70 -14.19
CA ALA A 133 7.58 19.79 -14.95
C ALA A 133 8.28 20.80 -14.02
N ALA A 134 7.70 21.09 -12.85
CA ALA A 134 8.26 22.05 -11.89
C ALA A 134 9.41 21.47 -11.03
N ILE A 135 9.37 20.18 -10.65
CA ILE A 135 10.29 19.62 -9.64
C ILE A 135 11.23 18.53 -10.19
N GLY A 136 10.98 18.04 -11.40
CA GLY A 136 11.62 16.88 -11.99
C GLY A 136 10.99 15.54 -11.58
N THR A 137 11.61 14.43 -12.03
CA THR A 137 11.10 13.07 -11.80
C THR A 137 11.43 12.52 -10.42
N LYS A 138 12.52 13.00 -9.81
CA LYS A 138 12.94 12.53 -8.49
C LYS A 138 11.95 13.00 -7.42
N SER A 139 11.49 12.07 -6.60
CA SER A 139 10.58 12.32 -5.47
C SER A 139 9.17 12.82 -5.83
N ASN A 140 8.76 12.83 -7.10
CA ASN A 140 7.40 13.21 -7.50
C ASN A 140 6.31 12.34 -6.85
N CYS A 141 6.62 11.07 -6.59
CA CYS A 141 5.72 10.11 -5.96
C CYS A 141 5.40 10.49 -4.51
N THR A 142 6.23 11.31 -3.86
CA THR A 142 5.94 11.87 -2.53
C THR A 142 4.78 12.85 -2.61
N PHE A 143 4.77 13.76 -3.59
CA PHE A 143 3.66 14.68 -3.84
C PHE A 143 2.40 13.91 -4.21
N CYS A 144 2.52 13.03 -5.22
CA CYS A 144 1.41 12.20 -5.68
C CYS A 144 0.78 11.40 -4.52
N GLY A 145 1.57 10.70 -3.71
CA GLY A 145 1.04 9.87 -2.62
C GLY A 145 0.33 10.68 -1.52
N VAL A 146 0.88 11.84 -1.16
CA VAL A 146 0.29 12.72 -0.14
C VAL A 146 -1.02 13.35 -0.64
N PHE A 147 -1.01 13.88 -1.86
CA PHE A 147 -2.19 14.48 -2.50
C PHE A 147 -3.27 13.44 -2.77
N ARG A 148 -2.93 12.22 -3.18
CA ARG A 148 -3.89 11.13 -3.41
C ARG A 148 -4.62 10.77 -2.13
N ARG A 149 -3.86 10.68 -1.02
CA ARG A 149 -4.44 10.35 0.28
C ARG A 149 -5.48 11.40 0.69
N GLN A 150 -5.10 12.68 0.70
CA GLN A 150 -6.01 13.76 1.08
C GLN A 150 -7.19 13.90 0.10
N ALA A 151 -6.97 13.73 -1.21
CA ALA A 151 -8.02 13.78 -2.21
C ALA A 151 -9.05 12.66 -2.02
N LEU A 152 -8.60 11.45 -1.64
CA LEU A 152 -9.50 10.35 -1.32
C LEU A 152 -10.31 10.61 -0.05
N ASP A 153 -9.72 11.25 0.98
CA ASP A 153 -10.47 11.65 2.18
C ASP A 153 -11.53 12.71 1.85
N ARG A 154 -11.20 13.69 1.00
CA ARG A 154 -12.16 14.69 0.48
C ARG A 154 -13.29 14.02 -0.30
N GLY A 155 -12.94 13.13 -1.22
CA GLY A 155 -13.92 12.40 -2.02
C GLY A 155 -14.87 11.57 -1.16
N ALA A 156 -14.32 10.82 -0.18
CA ALA A 156 -15.12 10.06 0.77
C ALA A 156 -16.07 10.95 1.59
N THR A 157 -15.59 12.11 2.04
CA THR A 157 -16.42 13.07 2.79
C THR A 157 -17.57 13.63 1.94
N LEU A 158 -17.28 14.01 0.69
CA LEU A 158 -18.27 14.57 -0.25
C LEU A 158 -19.38 13.56 -0.57
N VAL A 159 -19.02 12.28 -0.67
CA VAL A 159 -19.99 11.21 -0.85
C VAL A 159 -20.54 10.67 0.47
N GLY A 160 -20.37 11.37 1.59
CA GLY A 160 -20.91 10.99 2.89
C GLY A 160 -20.47 9.60 3.40
N ALA A 161 -19.34 9.09 2.92
CA ALA A 161 -18.81 7.79 3.33
C ALA A 161 -18.19 7.87 4.73
N ASN A 162 -18.44 6.86 5.55
CA ASN A 162 -17.86 6.70 6.88
C ASN A 162 -16.71 5.67 6.90
N LYS A 163 -16.45 5.00 5.78
CA LYS A 163 -15.36 4.05 5.58
C LYS A 163 -14.72 4.23 4.21
N ILE A 164 -13.41 4.04 4.13
CA ILE A 164 -12.68 3.96 2.85
C ILE A 164 -12.08 2.56 2.71
N VAL A 165 -12.18 1.95 1.55
CA VAL A 165 -11.46 0.71 1.21
C VAL A 165 -10.50 0.94 0.05
N THR A 166 -9.34 0.29 0.12
CA THR A 166 -8.31 0.39 -0.93
C THR A 166 -7.76 -0.98 -1.29
N GLY A 167 -7.39 -1.18 -2.55
CA GLY A 167 -6.91 -2.46 -3.08
C GLY A 167 -5.49 -2.83 -2.68
N HIS A 168 -4.98 -2.37 -1.53
CA HIS A 168 -3.65 -2.77 -1.07
C HIS A 168 -3.64 -4.25 -0.73
N ASN A 169 -2.71 -4.98 -1.33
CA ASN A 169 -2.61 -6.43 -1.22
C ASN A 169 -1.51 -6.87 -0.23
N ALA A 170 -1.25 -8.18 -0.13
CA ALA A 170 -0.23 -8.75 0.74
C ALA A 170 1.17 -8.26 0.37
N ASP A 171 1.51 -8.25 -0.92
CA ASP A 171 2.78 -7.78 -1.44
C ASP A 171 3.00 -6.29 -1.11
N ASP A 172 2.00 -5.42 -1.34
CA ASP A 172 2.07 -3.99 -0.97
C ASP A 172 2.34 -3.78 0.54
N THR A 173 1.72 -4.63 1.36
CA THR A 173 1.85 -4.58 2.82
C THR A 173 3.25 -5.04 3.24
N ALA A 174 3.74 -6.16 2.69
CA ALA A 174 5.08 -6.66 2.93
C ALA A 174 6.17 -5.69 2.43
N GLU A 175 6.01 -5.11 1.23
CA GLU A 175 6.87 -4.04 0.70
C GLU A 175 6.95 -2.86 1.68
N THR A 176 5.80 -2.43 2.20
CA THR A 176 5.74 -1.30 3.15
C THR A 176 6.45 -1.62 4.45
N ILE A 177 6.28 -2.83 4.99
CA ILE A 177 6.98 -3.31 6.20
C ILE A 177 8.49 -3.31 5.96
N LEU A 178 8.97 -3.91 4.87
CA LEU A 178 10.38 -3.95 4.50
C LEU A 178 10.96 -2.53 4.35
N MET A 179 10.26 -1.64 3.65
CA MET A 179 10.68 -0.25 3.47
C MET A 179 10.84 0.48 4.82
N ASN A 180 9.96 0.24 5.79
CA ASN A 180 10.04 0.90 7.09
C ASN A 180 11.16 0.32 7.96
N ILE A 181 11.41 -1.00 7.88
CA ILE A 181 12.56 -1.64 8.52
C ILE A 181 13.88 -1.08 7.96
N LEU A 182 14.03 -1.04 6.63
CA LEU A 182 15.24 -0.55 5.96
C LEU A 182 15.52 0.94 6.22
N ARG A 183 14.50 1.71 6.61
CA ARG A 183 14.62 3.13 6.98
C ARG A 183 14.79 3.34 8.48
N SER A 184 14.72 2.29 9.29
CA SER A 184 14.64 2.39 10.74
C SER A 184 13.49 3.29 11.23
N ASP A 185 12.36 3.28 10.52
CA ASP A 185 11.17 4.11 10.84
C ASP A 185 10.18 3.33 11.70
N ALA A 186 10.60 3.07 12.95
CA ALA A 186 9.82 2.35 13.96
C ALA A 186 8.38 2.91 14.14
N PRO A 187 8.14 4.23 14.23
CA PRO A 187 6.79 4.78 14.36
C PRO A 187 5.89 4.57 13.14
N ARG A 188 6.44 4.45 11.92
CA ARG A 188 5.63 4.09 10.74
C ARG A 188 5.40 2.59 10.65
N LEU A 189 6.36 1.78 11.11
CA LEU A 189 6.23 0.33 11.14
C LEU A 189 5.04 -0.11 12.01
N SER A 190 4.88 0.44 13.21
CA SER A 190 3.77 0.10 14.11
C SER A 190 2.38 0.45 13.54
N ARG A 191 2.29 1.46 12.65
CA ARG A 191 1.02 1.89 12.05
C ARG A 191 0.70 1.19 10.73
N CYS A 192 1.71 0.79 9.95
CA CYS A 192 1.49 0.24 8.62
C CYS A 192 0.95 -1.19 8.61
N VAL A 193 1.12 -1.91 9.72
CA VAL A 193 0.69 -3.30 9.92
C VAL A 193 -0.81 -3.42 10.17
N ASN A 194 -1.49 -2.35 10.57
CA ASN A 194 -2.92 -2.39 10.86
C ASN A 194 -3.74 -2.57 9.58
N VAL A 195 -4.71 -3.49 9.62
CA VAL A 195 -5.66 -3.73 8.52
C VAL A 195 -6.66 -2.60 8.34
N SER A 196 -7.01 -1.95 9.46
CA SER A 196 -7.74 -0.70 9.48
C SER A 196 -6.88 0.37 10.13
N THR A 197 -6.88 1.56 9.53
CA THR A 197 -6.13 2.73 10.02
C THR A 197 -7.06 3.93 10.10
N GLY A 198 -6.91 4.72 11.16
CA GLY A 198 -7.81 5.84 11.45
C GLY A 198 -8.92 5.45 12.43
N GLY A 199 -9.91 6.33 12.59
CA GLY A 199 -10.96 6.19 13.61
C GLY A 199 -10.81 7.12 14.82
N SER A 200 -9.81 8.01 14.84
CA SER A 200 -9.84 9.19 15.72
C SER A 200 -10.85 10.22 15.21
N GLU A 201 -11.38 11.05 16.12
CA GLU A 201 -12.42 12.04 15.82
C GLU A 201 -12.08 12.85 14.55
N GLY A 202 -12.89 12.68 13.50
CA GLY A 202 -12.81 13.41 12.24
C GLY A 202 -11.97 12.80 11.11
N MET A 203 -11.34 11.61 11.29
CA MET A 203 -10.67 10.90 10.18
C MET A 203 -11.47 9.66 9.75
N ILE A 204 -11.84 9.60 8.47
CA ILE A 204 -12.55 8.44 7.91
C ILE A 204 -11.64 7.21 7.97
N PRO A 205 -12.02 6.13 8.68
CA PRO A 205 -11.22 4.93 8.78
C PRO A 205 -11.02 4.26 7.41
N ARG A 206 -9.79 3.82 7.15
CA ARG A 206 -9.37 3.13 5.94
C ARG A 206 -9.17 1.65 6.23
N ALA A 207 -9.75 0.78 5.42
CA ALA A 207 -9.64 -0.67 5.52
C ALA A 207 -8.99 -1.27 4.27
N LYS A 208 -8.32 -2.43 4.45
CA LYS A 208 -7.65 -3.19 3.39
C LYS A 208 -8.16 -4.63 3.37
N PRO A 209 -9.32 -4.91 2.73
CA PRO A 209 -9.84 -6.27 2.65
C PRO A 209 -8.87 -7.27 2.00
N LEU A 210 -8.01 -6.80 1.09
CA LEU A 210 -7.02 -7.63 0.39
C LEU A 210 -5.68 -7.78 1.12
N LYS A 211 -5.57 -7.38 2.40
CA LYS A 211 -4.30 -7.36 3.14
C LYS A 211 -3.52 -8.69 3.10
N TYR A 212 -4.21 -9.83 3.07
CA TYR A 212 -3.58 -11.15 3.03
C TYR A 212 -3.69 -11.85 1.67
N ALA A 213 -4.28 -11.18 0.68
CA ALA A 213 -4.38 -11.68 -0.69
C ALA A 213 -3.10 -11.39 -1.47
N TYR A 214 -2.49 -12.40 -2.06
CA TYR A 214 -1.27 -12.26 -2.86
C TYR A 214 -1.56 -11.55 -4.18
N GLU A 215 -0.64 -10.71 -4.65
CA GLU A 215 -0.77 -10.01 -5.93
C GLU A 215 -0.96 -11.00 -7.10
N LYS A 216 -0.22 -12.12 -7.10
CA LYS A 216 -0.37 -13.17 -8.11
C LYS A 216 -1.76 -13.82 -8.08
N GLU A 217 -2.37 -13.95 -6.91
CA GLU A 217 -3.73 -14.48 -6.78
C GLU A 217 -4.76 -13.48 -7.28
N ILE A 218 -4.58 -12.18 -7.00
CA ILE A 218 -5.40 -11.09 -7.56
C ILE A 218 -5.35 -11.11 -9.09
N VAL A 219 -4.16 -11.25 -9.68
CA VAL A 219 -3.99 -11.35 -11.15
C VAL A 219 -4.73 -12.57 -11.70
N LEU A 220 -4.55 -13.74 -11.09
CA LEU A 220 -5.24 -14.97 -11.51
C LEU A 220 -6.76 -14.84 -11.40
N TYR A 221 -7.25 -14.25 -10.30
CA TYR A 221 -8.67 -14.03 -10.06
C TYR A 221 -9.26 -13.08 -11.11
N ALA A 222 -8.62 -11.94 -11.36
CA ALA A 222 -9.03 -10.99 -12.39
C ALA A 222 -9.07 -11.65 -13.79
N HIS A 223 -8.03 -12.43 -14.12
CA HIS A 223 -7.93 -13.12 -15.40
C HIS A 223 -9.04 -14.16 -15.59
N PHE A 224 -9.26 -15.05 -14.61
CA PHE A 224 -10.26 -16.11 -14.75
C PHE A 224 -11.70 -15.59 -14.69
N LYS A 225 -11.96 -14.52 -13.92
CA LYS A 225 -13.27 -13.82 -13.93
C LYS A 225 -13.44 -12.89 -15.13
N LYS A 226 -12.39 -12.70 -15.95
CA LYS A 226 -12.36 -11.81 -17.13
C LYS A 226 -12.76 -10.37 -16.77
N LEU A 227 -12.24 -9.87 -15.64
CA LEU A 227 -12.52 -8.51 -15.19
C LEU A 227 -11.87 -7.49 -16.12
N ASP A 228 -12.54 -6.36 -16.34
CA ASP A 228 -11.98 -5.24 -17.09
C ASP A 228 -11.10 -4.37 -16.19
N TYR A 229 -9.80 -4.32 -16.49
CA TYR A 229 -8.84 -3.53 -15.75
C TYR A 229 -7.76 -2.97 -16.65
N PHE A 230 -7.25 -1.81 -16.26
CA PHE A 230 -6.15 -1.11 -16.90
C PHE A 230 -4.80 -1.69 -16.41
N THR A 231 -3.88 -1.93 -17.34
CA THR A 231 -2.61 -2.65 -17.08
C THR A 231 -1.37 -1.78 -17.21
N THR A 232 -1.47 -0.60 -17.83
CA THR A 232 -0.32 0.27 -18.02
C THR A 232 0.18 0.75 -16.66
N GLU A 233 1.50 0.71 -16.45
CA GLU A 233 2.13 1.29 -15.26
C GLU A 233 2.31 2.80 -15.40
N CYS A 234 2.37 3.50 -14.27
CA CYS A 234 2.57 4.95 -14.28
C CYS A 234 3.99 5.31 -14.77
N THR A 235 4.09 6.23 -15.73
CA THR A 235 5.38 6.69 -16.28
C THR A 235 6.32 7.25 -15.22
N TYR A 236 5.77 7.81 -14.14
CA TYR A 236 6.53 8.47 -13.07
C TYR A 236 6.93 7.57 -11.90
N SER A 237 6.48 6.31 -11.84
CA SER A 237 6.79 5.43 -10.69
C SER A 237 8.17 4.76 -10.75
N LYS A 238 8.91 4.89 -11.86
CA LYS A 238 10.17 4.15 -12.10
C LYS A 238 11.27 4.45 -11.09
N GLU A 239 11.40 5.70 -10.63
CA GLU A 239 12.45 6.11 -9.69
C GLU A 239 12.03 5.98 -8.21
N ALA A 240 10.87 5.38 -7.93
CA ALA A 240 10.37 5.25 -6.57
C ALA A 240 11.14 4.16 -5.80
N PHE A 241 11.58 4.47 -4.57
CA PHE A 241 12.27 3.52 -3.68
C PHE A 241 11.52 2.19 -3.47
N ARG A 242 10.18 2.22 -3.56
CA ARG A 242 9.35 1.01 -3.47
C ARG A 242 9.75 -0.06 -4.49
N GLY A 243 10.26 0.32 -5.67
CA GLY A 243 10.78 -0.62 -6.66
C GLY A 243 11.88 -1.53 -6.12
N ASN A 244 12.79 -1.00 -5.29
CA ASN A 244 13.85 -1.79 -4.67
C ASN A 244 13.31 -2.81 -3.66
N ALA A 245 12.35 -2.40 -2.83
CA ALA A 245 11.71 -3.30 -1.87
C ALA A 245 10.91 -4.41 -2.57
N ARG A 246 10.25 -4.07 -3.68
CA ARG A 246 9.54 -5.03 -4.54
C ARG A 246 10.48 -6.07 -5.13
N THR A 247 11.62 -5.67 -5.69
CA THR A 247 12.61 -6.60 -6.24
C THR A 247 13.11 -7.56 -5.16
N LEU A 248 13.50 -7.03 -3.99
CA LEU A 248 13.92 -7.85 -2.86
C LEU A 248 12.83 -8.84 -2.41
N LEU A 249 11.57 -8.39 -2.32
CA LEU A 249 10.46 -9.25 -1.94
C LEU A 249 10.25 -10.39 -2.96
N LYS A 250 10.38 -10.12 -4.26
CA LYS A 250 10.27 -11.14 -5.31
C LYS A 250 11.38 -12.18 -5.22
N ASP A 251 12.60 -11.77 -4.90
CA ASP A 251 13.71 -12.69 -4.68
C ASP A 251 13.45 -13.62 -3.48
N LEU A 252 12.92 -13.06 -2.38
CA LEU A 252 12.52 -13.84 -1.21
C LEU A 252 11.35 -14.80 -1.52
N GLU A 253 10.36 -14.34 -2.28
CA GLU A 253 9.18 -15.12 -2.65
C GLU A 253 9.56 -16.31 -3.55
N ALA A 254 10.54 -16.13 -4.43
CA ALA A 254 11.07 -17.21 -5.26
C ALA A 254 11.71 -18.34 -4.43
N LEU A 255 12.36 -17.99 -3.32
CA LEU A 255 12.93 -18.97 -2.37
C LEU A 255 11.83 -19.64 -1.54
N ARG A 256 10.88 -18.86 -1.03
CA ARG A 256 9.79 -19.33 -0.17
C ARG A 256 8.54 -18.48 -0.38
N PRO A 257 7.50 -18.96 -1.10
CA PRO A 257 6.31 -18.16 -1.38
C PRO A 257 5.58 -17.64 -0.13
N ARG A 258 5.66 -18.38 0.98
CA ARG A 258 5.07 -17.97 2.26
C ARG A 258 5.70 -16.71 2.87
N CYS A 259 6.89 -16.29 2.40
CA CYS A 259 7.62 -15.15 2.97
C CYS A 259 6.80 -13.85 2.98
N VAL A 260 5.93 -13.64 1.97
CA VAL A 260 5.08 -12.43 1.90
C VAL A 260 4.18 -12.36 3.14
N THR A 261 3.44 -13.43 3.44
CA THR A 261 2.63 -13.48 4.67
C THR A 261 3.47 -13.55 5.94
N ASP A 262 4.60 -14.28 5.93
CA ASP A 262 5.46 -14.40 7.11
C ASP A 262 6.04 -13.02 7.51
N ILE A 263 6.35 -12.14 6.54
CA ILE A 263 6.76 -10.74 6.78
C ILE A 263 5.61 -9.93 7.40
N ILE A 264 4.38 -10.09 6.91
CA ILE A 264 3.20 -9.40 7.46
C ILE A 264 3.00 -9.80 8.93
N TYR A 265 2.93 -11.11 9.21
CA TYR A 265 2.77 -11.61 10.57
C TYR A 265 3.94 -11.20 11.47
N SER A 266 5.17 -11.21 10.95
CA SER A 266 6.33 -10.72 11.70
C SER A 266 6.17 -9.24 12.05
N GLY A 267 5.73 -8.41 11.11
CA GLY A 267 5.47 -6.99 11.37
C GLY A 267 4.38 -6.76 12.41
N GLU A 268 3.30 -7.53 12.36
CA GLU A 268 2.19 -7.46 13.34
C GLU A 268 2.60 -7.85 14.76
N ASN A 269 3.52 -8.81 14.87
CA ASN A 269 3.98 -9.34 16.15
C ASN A 269 5.30 -8.72 16.63
N LEU A 270 5.91 -7.80 15.87
CA LEU A 270 7.17 -7.18 16.23
C LEU A 270 6.92 -6.10 17.31
N PRO A 271 7.41 -6.29 18.54
CA PRO A 271 7.28 -5.27 19.57
C PRO A 271 8.20 -4.10 19.22
N VAL A 272 7.61 -2.98 18.79
CA VAL A 272 8.38 -1.76 18.54
C VAL A 272 8.59 -1.04 19.87
N GLN A 273 9.79 -1.07 20.45
CA GLN A 273 10.06 -0.33 21.70
C GLN A 273 9.73 1.17 21.52
N GLY A 274 8.97 1.74 22.47
CA GLY A 274 8.37 3.07 22.36
C GLY A 274 6.93 3.09 21.80
N SER A 275 6.37 1.93 21.40
CA SER A 275 4.94 1.78 21.06
C SER A 275 4.03 1.59 22.28
N VAL A 276 4.60 1.37 23.47
CA VAL A 276 3.87 1.48 24.75
C VAL A 276 3.97 2.92 25.23
N GLY A 277 2.94 3.73 24.98
CA GLY A 277 2.64 4.93 25.78
C GLY A 277 3.74 5.98 25.95
N SER A 278 4.63 6.21 24.98
CA SER A 278 5.61 7.29 25.08
C SER A 278 4.99 8.65 24.75
N GLN A 279 4.37 9.24 25.77
CA GLN A 279 4.37 10.65 26.24
C GLN A 279 4.61 11.83 25.28
N ASN A 280 4.34 11.68 24.00
CA ASN A 280 3.93 12.76 23.12
C ASN A 280 2.83 12.17 22.23
N ALA A 281 1.64 11.98 22.81
CA ALA A 281 0.43 11.90 22.00
C ALA A 281 0.46 13.18 21.14
N LEU A 282 0.85 13.03 19.88
CA LEU A 282 0.85 14.14 18.94
C LEU A 282 -0.56 14.69 18.98
N VAL A 283 -0.72 15.88 19.56
CA VAL A 283 -2.04 16.50 19.75
C VAL A 283 -2.69 16.56 18.38
N GLU A 284 -3.67 15.69 18.18
CA GLU A 284 -4.47 15.68 16.96
C GLU A 284 -5.16 17.03 16.90
N ARG A 285 -4.85 17.77 15.84
CA ARG A 285 -5.38 19.11 15.61
C ARG A 285 -5.84 19.22 14.17
N HIS A 286 -6.65 20.23 13.93
CA HIS A 286 -7.11 20.58 12.59
C HIS A 286 -6.05 21.48 11.94
N CYS A 287 -5.68 21.17 10.70
CA CYS A 287 -4.74 21.96 9.91
C CYS A 287 -5.26 23.40 9.76
N ALA A 288 -4.44 24.39 10.12
CA ALA A 288 -4.85 25.80 10.09
C ALA A 288 -5.30 26.29 8.70
N LYS A 289 -4.84 25.63 7.62
CA LYS A 289 -5.16 26.01 6.24
C LYS A 289 -6.34 25.25 5.62
N CYS A 290 -6.54 23.99 5.95
CA CYS A 290 -7.55 23.15 5.28
C CYS A 290 -8.48 22.37 6.21
N GLY A 291 -8.35 22.54 7.53
CA GLY A 291 -9.16 21.85 8.52
C GLY A 291 -8.81 20.37 8.72
N TYR A 292 -8.14 19.69 7.79
CA TYR A 292 -7.83 18.26 7.95
C TYR A 292 -6.95 17.94 9.15
N ILE A 293 -7.18 16.78 9.76
CA ILE A 293 -6.43 16.31 10.92
C ILE A 293 -4.95 16.17 10.60
N THR A 294 -4.13 16.65 11.52
CA THR A 294 -2.68 16.59 11.44
C THR A 294 -2.08 16.67 12.84
N SER A 295 -0.82 16.25 12.96
CA SER A 295 0.00 16.40 14.16
C SER A 295 0.81 17.69 14.19
N GLN A 296 0.75 18.50 13.13
CA GLN A 296 1.47 19.76 12.95
C GLN A 296 0.48 20.90 12.74
N ASP A 297 0.95 22.15 12.72
CA ASP A 297 0.07 23.29 12.43
C ASP A 297 -0.52 23.25 11.00
N LEU A 298 0.32 22.84 10.03
CA LEU A 298 -0.08 22.59 8.65
C LEU A 298 0.07 21.10 8.31
N CYS A 299 -0.95 20.53 7.67
CA CYS A 299 -0.87 19.16 7.18
C CYS A 299 0.16 19.05 6.04
N ARG A 300 0.69 17.84 5.84
CA ARG A 300 1.75 17.60 4.84
C ARG A 300 1.35 18.03 3.43
N ALA A 301 0.08 17.85 3.06
CA ALA A 301 -0.41 18.29 1.76
C ALA A 301 -0.35 19.82 1.62
N CYS A 302 -0.78 20.58 2.63
CA CYS A 302 -0.69 22.04 2.63
C CYS A 302 0.75 22.54 2.56
N VAL A 303 1.69 21.89 3.28
CA VAL A 303 3.12 22.22 3.21
C VAL A 303 3.69 21.99 1.82
N LEU A 304 3.40 20.84 1.22
CA LEU A 304 3.86 20.51 -0.14
C LEU A 304 3.26 21.46 -1.19
N LEU A 305 1.95 21.75 -1.09
CA LEU A 305 1.28 22.67 -2.00
C LEU A 305 1.82 24.10 -1.89
N ASP A 306 2.05 24.60 -0.68
CA ASP A 306 2.64 25.92 -0.47
C ASP A 306 4.06 26.00 -1.07
N SER A 307 4.85 24.93 -0.92
CA SER A 307 6.18 24.85 -1.52
C SER A 307 6.16 24.85 -3.06
N LEU A 308 5.15 24.25 -3.68
CA LEU A 308 4.96 24.29 -5.14
C LEU A 308 4.61 25.71 -5.59
N ASN A 309 3.62 26.33 -4.94
CA ASN A 309 3.16 27.68 -5.28
C ASN A 309 4.25 28.76 -5.11
N LYS A 310 5.21 28.55 -4.22
CA LYS A 310 6.35 29.45 -3.99
C LYS A 310 7.59 29.13 -4.83
N GLY A 311 7.56 28.08 -5.66
CA GLY A 311 8.75 27.62 -6.42
C GLY A 311 9.86 27.04 -5.53
N GLN A 312 9.54 26.61 -4.30
CA GLN A 312 10.48 26.13 -3.28
C GLN A 312 10.39 24.62 -3.03
N ALA A 313 9.86 23.85 -3.98
CA ALA A 313 9.54 22.43 -3.80
C ALA A 313 10.74 21.56 -3.35
N GLN A 314 11.97 21.89 -3.77
CA GLN A 314 13.18 21.17 -3.37
C GLN A 314 13.48 21.28 -1.86
N ILE A 315 13.10 22.38 -1.22
CA ILE A 315 13.30 22.59 0.23
C ILE A 315 12.34 21.69 1.02
N ALA A 316 11.07 21.62 0.61
CA ALA A 316 10.05 20.82 1.28
C ALA A 316 10.34 19.30 1.22
N LEU A 317 11.03 18.83 0.18
CA LEU A 317 11.50 17.45 0.04
C LEU A 317 12.65 17.11 1.01
N ARG A 318 13.54 18.05 1.32
CA ARG A 318 14.67 17.83 2.24
C ARG A 318 14.22 17.68 3.69
N THR A 319 13.22 18.44 4.13
CA THR A 319 12.65 18.30 5.49
C THR A 319 11.98 16.93 5.73
N THR A 320 11.71 16.16 4.66
CA THR A 320 11.11 14.81 4.74
C THR A 320 12.10 13.67 4.95
N MET A 321 13.37 13.88 4.59
CA MET A 321 14.45 12.96 4.89
C MET A 321 15.06 13.47 6.19
N GLY A 322 14.66 12.88 7.32
CA GLY A 322 15.17 13.27 8.63
C GLY A 322 16.67 13.51 8.55
N THR A 323 17.11 14.66 9.04
CA THR A 323 18.52 15.01 9.13
C THR A 323 19.21 13.90 9.90
N ILE A 324 19.90 12.99 9.20
CA ILE A 324 20.91 12.15 9.82
C ILE A 324 22.05 13.12 10.09
N GLN A 325 22.01 13.78 11.25
CA GLN A 325 23.21 14.36 11.81
C GLN A 325 24.13 13.16 12.10
N HIS A 326 25.05 12.90 11.18
CA HIS A 326 26.25 12.15 11.51
C HIS A 326 26.97 12.97 12.58
N THR A 327 26.75 12.64 13.85
CA THR A 327 27.75 12.93 14.88
C THR A 327 29.03 12.25 14.42
N PRO A 328 30.14 12.98 14.21
CA PRO A 328 31.41 12.36 13.87
C PRO A 328 31.74 11.35 14.98
N VAL A 329 31.96 10.11 14.61
CA VAL A 329 32.58 9.13 15.51
C VAL A 329 33.97 9.71 15.83
N PRO A 330 34.31 9.96 17.10
CA PRO A 330 35.63 10.45 17.44
C PRO A 330 36.64 9.39 16.99
N THR A 331 37.49 9.75 16.03
CA THR A 331 38.61 8.92 15.63
C THR A 331 39.50 8.77 16.85
N ALA A 332 39.60 7.55 17.37
CA ALA A 332 40.59 7.20 18.38
C ALA A 332 41.96 7.50 17.79
N ASP A 333 42.62 8.47 18.41
CA ASP A 333 43.99 8.87 18.14
C ASP A 333 44.90 7.70 18.54
N THR A 334 45.20 6.80 17.61
CA THR A 334 46.24 5.78 17.84
C THR A 334 47.59 6.44 17.63
N GLY A 335 48.06 7.09 18.70
CA GLY A 335 49.45 7.44 18.89
C GLY A 335 50.34 6.23 18.62
N ARG A 336 51.24 6.40 17.66
CA ARG A 336 52.22 5.42 17.24
C ARG A 336 53.33 5.39 18.29
N SER A 337 53.29 4.41 19.20
CA SER A 337 54.45 4.06 20.03
C SER A 337 54.90 2.64 19.68
N SER A 338 56.12 2.57 19.17
CA SER A 338 56.92 1.39 18.92
C SER A 338 57.07 0.51 20.15
N GLU A 339 56.81 -0.79 20.04
CA GLU A 339 57.51 -1.78 20.86
C GLU A 339 57.48 -3.18 20.24
N LYS A 340 58.48 -3.96 20.64
CA LYS A 340 59.10 -5.08 19.93
C LYS A 340 58.38 -6.40 20.17
N GLY A 341 58.40 -7.27 19.15
CA GLY A 341 58.82 -8.66 19.33
C GLY A 341 57.75 -9.72 19.64
N THR A 342 57.97 -10.86 18.98
CA THR A 342 57.57 -12.24 19.31
C THR A 342 56.12 -12.67 19.10
N GLY A 343 55.93 -13.47 18.04
CA GLY A 343 55.60 -14.88 18.27
C GLY A 343 54.18 -15.36 17.96
N CYS A 344 54.14 -16.30 17.01
CA CYS A 344 53.32 -17.51 16.98
C CYS A 344 52.08 -17.57 16.06
N ALA A 345 52.18 -18.56 15.18
CA ALA A 345 51.26 -19.13 14.21
C ALA A 345 49.84 -19.46 14.73
N CYS A 346 48.83 -19.45 13.85
CA CYS A 346 48.42 -20.66 13.11
C CYS A 346 47.18 -20.45 12.22
N ASN A 347 47.34 -20.89 10.97
CA ASN A 347 46.43 -21.57 10.04
C ASN A 347 44.93 -21.24 9.98
N VAL A 348 44.61 -20.72 8.79
CA VAL A 348 43.37 -20.88 8.05
C VAL A 348 43.17 -22.36 7.68
N ALA A 349 42.00 -22.92 7.98
CA ALA A 349 41.50 -24.13 7.34
C ALA A 349 40.10 -23.87 6.77
N LYS A 350 40.03 -23.92 5.44
CA LYS A 350 38.83 -24.18 4.65
C LYS A 350 38.22 -25.52 5.07
N CYS A 351 36.90 -25.63 5.01
CA CYS A 351 36.26 -26.79 4.39
C CYS A 351 34.79 -26.50 4.07
N GLU A 352 34.48 -26.70 2.80
CA GLU A 352 33.15 -26.83 2.22
C GLU A 352 32.53 -28.19 2.63
N SER A 353 31.22 -28.20 2.84
CA SER A 353 30.30 -29.31 2.49
C SER A 353 28.91 -28.72 2.33
#